data_AF-A0A8C2CD24-F1
#
_entry.id   AF-A0A8C2CD24-F1
#
_cell.length_a   1.000
_cell.length_b   1.000
_cell.length_c   1.000
_cell.angle_alpha   90.00
_cell.angle_beta   90.00
_cell.angle_gamma   90.00
#
_symmetry.space_group_name_H-M   'P 1'
#
loop_
_entity.id
_entity.type
_entity.pdbx_description
1 polymer ?
#
loop_
_entity_poly.entity_id
_entity_poly.type
_entity_poly.pdbx_seq_one_letter_code
_entity_poly.pdbx_strand_id
1 'polypeptide(L)'
;MGHFSHWSEQKQPQYNRLIENAHSFSQSALKILDQIQQPVVVVAVVGLYRTGKSHLMNRLAGKQTGFALASTIESKTKGIWMWCVSHPTKAGTTLVLLDTEGLGDMDKGDPKHDTNIFSLAVLLSSTLVYNSRGTIDNKAVMELQFITELSECIKVKSSDEDADDSSEFVKFFPSFIWTVRDFTLELKINDKDVTEDEYLEFALKLKHGTSRSVIEYNFPRECIQKFFPSRKCFTFPFPTAPENMSHLGSLASADISSEFLKVTDHFCKFVFHDSCVKRLKVGHTVTGRVLGHLAKTYVDTISSGAVPCLENAVIAMATIENKAAVKEGLQVYQSEMEKLKDSFPLELKDVSSEHQHLSSTATQAFMKRSFKDTDGKYLKSLEVGNVS
;
A
#
# COMPACT_ATOMS: atom_id res chain seq x y z
N MET A 1 -2.39 -27.29 40.74
CA MET A 1 -3.41 -27.23 39.66
C MET A 1 -4.00 -25.84 39.70
N GLY A 2 -3.40 -24.92 38.94
CA GLY A 2 -3.69 -23.49 39.02
C GLY A 2 -4.69 -23.05 37.96
N HIS A 3 -5.73 -22.37 38.43
CA HIS A 3 -6.65 -21.58 37.63
C HIS A 3 -5.90 -20.50 36.82
N PHE A 4 -6.18 -20.42 35.51
CA PHE A 4 -6.21 -19.15 34.79
C PHE A 4 -7.55 -19.07 34.06
N SER A 5 -8.43 -18.27 34.65
CA SER A 5 -9.77 -17.93 34.21
C SER A 5 -9.73 -16.91 33.07
N HIS A 6 -10.54 -17.21 32.05
CA HIS A 6 -11.27 -16.29 31.17
C HIS A 6 -10.60 -14.96 30.78
N TRP A 7 -9.93 -14.98 29.63
CA TRP A 7 -9.94 -13.83 28.74
C TRP A 7 -11.21 -13.88 27.89
N SER A 8 -12.08 -12.89 28.10
CA SER A 8 -13.22 -12.62 27.23
C SER A 8 -12.73 -12.32 25.82
N GLU A 9 -13.06 -13.17 24.85
CA GLU A 9 -12.90 -12.90 23.41
C GLU A 9 -13.81 -11.75 22.98
N GLN A 10 -13.38 -10.51 23.22
CA GLN A 10 -13.74 -9.43 22.31
C GLN A 10 -12.81 -9.54 21.10
N LYS A 11 -13.22 -10.31 20.09
CA LYS A 11 -12.50 -10.43 18.81
C LYS A 11 -12.41 -9.04 18.18
N GLN A 12 -11.26 -8.38 18.33
CA GLN A 12 -10.95 -7.19 17.55
C GLN A 12 -11.11 -7.53 16.06
N PRO A 13 -11.65 -6.62 15.24
CA PRO A 13 -11.68 -6.83 13.80
C PRO A 13 -10.26 -7.08 13.29
N GLN A 14 -10.09 -8.08 12.40
CA GLN A 14 -8.78 -8.45 11.85
C GLN A 14 -8.18 -7.36 10.93
N TYR A 15 -8.96 -6.33 10.63
CA TYR A 15 -8.61 -5.17 9.82
C TYR A 15 -8.80 -3.89 10.65
N ASN A 16 -7.97 -2.89 10.35
CA ASN A 16 -7.90 -1.64 11.11
C ASN A 16 -7.96 -0.45 10.17
N ARG A 17 -8.44 0.69 10.64
CA ARG A 17 -8.41 1.92 9.86
C ARG A 17 -6.98 2.45 9.85
N LEU A 18 -6.39 2.65 8.67
CA LEU A 18 -5.06 3.24 8.52
C LEU A 18 -5.17 4.77 8.47
N ILE A 19 -6.10 5.26 7.67
CA ILE A 19 -6.36 6.68 7.40
C ILE A 19 -7.85 6.90 7.60
N GLU A 20 -8.24 7.81 8.49
CA GLU A 20 -9.65 8.04 8.83
C GLU A 20 -10.35 8.89 7.78
N ASN A 21 -9.63 9.89 7.30
CA ASN A 21 -9.92 10.74 6.15
C ASN A 21 -8.56 11.20 5.58
N ALA A 22 -8.53 11.87 4.43
CA ALA A 22 -7.28 12.31 3.79
C ALA A 22 -6.33 13.12 4.70
N HIS A 23 -6.82 13.60 5.85
CA HIS A 23 -6.14 14.49 6.79
C HIS A 23 -5.93 13.89 8.20
N SER A 24 -6.28 12.61 8.43
CA SER A 24 -6.16 11.97 9.75
C SER A 24 -5.62 10.55 9.65
N PHE A 25 -4.53 10.29 10.35
CA PHE A 25 -3.85 9.01 10.41
C PHE A 25 -4.11 8.29 11.74
N SER A 26 -4.34 6.98 11.69
CA SER A 26 -4.69 6.19 12.88
C SER A 26 -3.47 5.76 13.68
N GLN A 27 -3.37 6.24 14.93
CA GLN A 27 -2.29 5.83 15.84
C GLN A 27 -2.34 4.33 16.20
N SER A 28 -3.53 3.71 16.21
CA SER A 28 -3.64 2.26 16.40
C SER A 28 -3.05 1.48 15.24
N ALA A 29 -3.20 1.97 14.00
CA ALA A 29 -2.61 1.33 12.83
C ALA A 29 -1.08 1.36 12.88
N LEU A 30 -0.48 2.46 13.33
CA LEU A 30 0.97 2.56 13.51
C LEU A 30 1.49 1.52 14.49
N LYS A 31 0.83 1.33 15.64
CA LYS A 31 1.24 0.31 16.62
C LYS A 31 1.25 -1.11 16.04
N ILE A 32 0.30 -1.43 15.17
CA ILE A 32 0.24 -2.74 14.49
C ILE A 32 1.38 -2.86 13.50
N LEU A 33 1.57 -1.84 12.67
CA LEU A 33 2.59 -1.80 11.63
C LEU A 33 4.01 -1.84 12.22
N ASP A 34 4.26 -1.17 13.35
CA ASP A 34 5.54 -1.16 14.06
C ASP A 34 6.01 -2.55 14.50
N GLN A 35 5.07 -3.47 14.77
CA GLN A 35 5.37 -4.85 15.15
C GLN A 35 5.78 -5.72 13.96
N ILE A 36 5.50 -5.28 12.72
CA ILE A 36 5.77 -6.04 11.51
C ILE A 36 7.15 -5.65 10.98
N GLN A 37 8.15 -6.46 11.34
CA GLN A 37 9.53 -6.31 10.87
C GLN A 37 9.78 -6.92 9.48
N GLN A 38 8.84 -7.75 9.01
CA GLN A 38 8.94 -8.41 7.72
C GLN A 38 8.75 -7.40 6.57
N PRO A 39 9.39 -7.64 5.41
CA PRO A 39 9.07 -6.93 4.17
C PRO A 39 7.59 -7.02 3.84
N VAL A 40 7.04 -5.93 3.29
CA VAL A 40 5.62 -5.87 2.92
C VAL A 40 5.40 -5.88 1.41
N VAL A 41 4.38 -6.61 0.97
CA VAL A 41 3.75 -6.48 -0.34
C VAL A 41 2.45 -5.73 -0.10
N VAL A 42 2.27 -4.57 -0.74
CA VAL A 42 1.10 -3.71 -0.48
C VAL A 42 0.18 -3.70 -1.70
N VAL A 43 -1.05 -4.14 -1.55
CA VAL A 43 -2.07 -4.13 -2.62
C VAL A 43 -3.17 -3.18 -2.21
N ALA A 44 -3.36 -2.10 -2.98
CA ALA A 44 -4.45 -1.15 -2.75
C ALA A 44 -5.53 -1.29 -3.82
N VAL A 45 -6.80 -1.16 -3.44
CA VAL A 45 -7.92 -1.10 -4.38
C VAL A 45 -8.56 0.28 -4.35
N VAL A 46 -8.77 0.86 -5.52
CA VAL A 46 -9.42 2.17 -5.73
C VAL A 46 -10.52 2.05 -6.78
N GLY A 47 -11.42 3.03 -6.82
CA GLY A 47 -12.52 3.08 -7.79
C GLY A 47 -13.80 3.62 -7.18
N LEU A 48 -14.81 3.81 -8.04
CA LEU A 48 -16.09 4.37 -7.64
C LEU A 48 -16.71 3.63 -6.44
N TYR A 49 -17.52 4.33 -5.66
CA TYR A 49 -18.29 3.72 -4.59
C TYR A 49 -19.19 2.58 -5.14
N ARG A 50 -19.39 1.53 -4.33
CA ARG A 50 -20.23 0.35 -4.64
C ARG A 50 -19.83 -0.50 -5.85
N THR A 51 -18.57 -0.49 -6.28
CA THR A 51 -18.10 -1.38 -7.35
C THR A 51 -17.61 -2.75 -6.86
N GLY A 52 -17.76 -3.07 -5.57
CA GLY A 52 -17.36 -4.37 -5.01
C GLY A 52 -15.88 -4.50 -4.66
N LYS A 53 -15.22 -3.37 -4.32
CA LYS A 53 -13.81 -3.30 -3.88
C LYS A 53 -13.52 -4.16 -2.66
N SER A 54 -14.24 -3.92 -1.55
CA SER A 54 -14.07 -4.64 -0.29
C SER A 54 -14.28 -6.16 -0.44
N HIS A 55 -15.19 -6.59 -1.32
CA HIS A 55 -15.36 -8.00 -1.64
C HIS A 55 -14.09 -8.57 -2.29
N LEU A 56 -13.51 -7.88 -3.28
CA LEU A 56 -12.28 -8.31 -3.94
C LEU A 56 -11.11 -8.39 -2.95
N MET A 57 -11.02 -7.43 -2.02
CA MET A 57 -9.97 -7.44 -0.98
C MET A 57 -10.15 -8.57 0.03
N ASN A 58 -11.38 -8.93 0.39
CA ASN A 58 -11.64 -10.10 1.23
C ASN A 58 -11.14 -11.39 0.55
N ARG A 59 -11.33 -11.52 -0.77
CA ARG A 59 -10.81 -12.65 -1.55
C ARG A 59 -9.29 -12.72 -1.50
N LEU A 60 -8.59 -11.59 -1.63
CA LEU A 60 -7.14 -11.52 -1.47
C LEU A 60 -6.68 -11.85 -0.05
N ALA A 61 -7.49 -11.56 0.98
CA ALA A 61 -7.22 -11.99 2.35
C ALA A 61 -7.43 -13.51 2.57
N GLY A 62 -7.91 -14.23 1.54
CA GLY A 62 -8.28 -15.64 1.65
C GLY A 62 -9.55 -15.87 2.49
N LYS A 63 -10.41 -14.85 2.62
CA LYS A 63 -11.62 -14.88 3.45
C LYS A 63 -12.87 -14.51 2.63
N GLN A 64 -14.01 -15.07 3.02
CA GLN A 64 -15.31 -14.66 2.47
C GLN A 64 -15.75 -13.31 3.07
N THR A 65 -15.45 -13.10 4.35
CA THR A 65 -15.82 -11.92 5.14
C THR A 65 -14.59 -11.28 5.75
N GLY A 66 -14.68 -9.99 6.05
CA GLY A 66 -13.55 -9.17 6.48
C GLY A 66 -13.89 -7.69 6.42
N PHE A 67 -13.28 -6.95 5.49
CA PHE A 67 -13.72 -5.60 5.16
C PHE A 67 -15.23 -5.57 4.95
N ALA A 68 -15.88 -4.59 5.57
CA ALA A 68 -17.33 -4.48 5.59
C ALA A 68 -17.87 -4.23 4.18
N LEU A 69 -18.81 -5.05 3.74
CA LEU A 69 -19.53 -4.82 2.48
C LEU A 69 -20.70 -3.87 2.73
N ALA A 70 -20.84 -2.85 1.88
CA ALA A 70 -22.01 -1.98 1.88
C ALA A 70 -23.14 -2.61 1.05
N SER A 71 -24.29 -2.83 1.68
CA SER A 71 -25.55 -3.22 1.02
C SER A 71 -26.55 -2.06 0.92
N THR A 72 -26.21 -0.88 1.46
CA THR A 72 -27.09 0.29 1.58
C THR A 72 -26.61 1.46 0.72
N ILE A 73 -27.42 2.52 0.67
CA ILE A 73 -27.14 3.73 -0.09
C ILE A 73 -26.09 4.67 0.56
N GLU A 74 -25.55 4.32 1.72
CA GLU A 74 -24.51 5.09 2.38
C GLU A 74 -23.14 4.46 2.14
N SER A 75 -22.11 5.29 1.96
CA SER A 75 -20.74 4.80 1.88
C SER A 75 -20.26 4.33 3.27
N LYS A 76 -19.84 3.08 3.37
CA LYS A 76 -19.34 2.50 4.63
C LYS A 76 -17.83 2.67 4.81
N THR A 77 -17.07 2.50 3.73
CA THR A 77 -15.62 2.66 3.77
C THR A 77 -15.30 4.15 3.69
N LYS A 78 -14.92 4.74 4.83
CA LYS A 78 -14.35 6.08 4.91
C LYS A 78 -12.84 6.01 5.11
N GLY A 79 -12.09 6.85 4.39
CA GLY A 79 -10.63 6.86 4.40
C GLY A 79 -9.99 5.61 3.77
N ILE A 80 -8.92 5.10 4.37
CA ILE A 80 -8.21 3.89 3.92
C ILE A 80 -8.15 2.88 5.08
N TRP A 81 -8.62 1.67 4.82
CA TRP A 81 -8.57 0.55 5.76
C TRP A 81 -7.45 -0.40 5.37
N MET A 82 -6.79 -0.98 6.37
CA MET A 82 -5.72 -1.94 6.18
C MET A 82 -6.04 -3.30 6.78
N TRP A 83 -5.57 -4.36 6.13
CA TRP A 83 -5.55 -5.70 6.68
C TRP A 83 -4.20 -6.34 6.39
N CYS A 84 -3.47 -6.69 7.45
CA CYS A 84 -2.17 -7.33 7.36
C CYS A 84 -2.34 -8.84 7.55
N VAL A 85 -1.90 -9.64 6.58
CA VAL A 85 -1.90 -11.11 6.64
C VAL A 85 -0.55 -11.65 6.18
N SER A 86 -0.20 -12.87 6.58
CA SER A 86 0.99 -13.53 6.02
C SER A 86 0.82 -13.72 4.51
N HIS A 87 1.87 -13.42 3.75
CA HIS A 87 1.78 -13.56 2.30
C HIS A 87 1.66 -15.04 1.91
N PRO A 88 0.67 -15.44 1.10
CA PRO A 88 0.36 -16.85 0.85
C PRO A 88 1.45 -17.59 0.05
N THR A 89 2.17 -16.89 -0.83
CA THR A 89 3.19 -17.50 -1.72
C THR A 89 4.61 -16.96 -1.52
N LYS A 90 4.84 -15.98 -0.64
CA LYS A 90 6.15 -15.31 -0.46
C LYS A 90 6.53 -15.38 1.02
N ALA A 91 7.19 -16.48 1.38
CA ALA A 91 7.58 -16.76 2.77
C ALA A 91 8.39 -15.60 3.39
N GLY A 92 8.13 -15.31 4.66
CA GLY A 92 8.82 -14.25 5.39
C GLY A 92 8.38 -12.83 5.02
N THR A 93 7.29 -12.67 4.24
CA THR A 93 6.71 -11.36 3.90
C THR A 93 5.26 -11.23 4.36
N THR A 94 4.83 -9.99 4.58
CA THR A 94 3.44 -9.65 4.95
C THR A 94 2.73 -9.05 3.75
N LEU A 95 1.54 -9.57 3.45
CA LEU A 95 0.61 -8.95 2.51
C LEU A 95 -0.23 -7.91 3.26
N VAL A 96 -0.14 -6.65 2.83
CA VAL A 96 -0.94 -5.54 3.35
C VAL A 96 -1.97 -5.14 2.31
N LEU A 97 -3.24 -5.36 2.65
CA LEU A 97 -4.38 -5.05 1.81
C LEU A 97 -4.95 -3.70 2.21
N LEU A 98 -5.02 -2.75 1.27
CA LEU A 98 -5.57 -1.41 1.48
C LEU A 98 -6.91 -1.25 0.73
N ASP A 99 -8.02 -1.23 1.48
CA ASP A 99 -9.36 -0.96 0.93
C ASP A 99 -9.69 0.53 1.11
N THR A 100 -9.93 1.24 0.02
CA THR A 100 -10.16 2.68 0.05
C THR A 100 -11.63 3.04 0.02
N GLU A 101 -11.93 4.23 0.52
CA GLU A 101 -13.18 4.93 0.28
C GLU A 101 -13.52 4.97 -1.22
N GLY A 102 -14.81 4.91 -1.52
CA GLY A 102 -15.31 5.00 -2.88
C GLY A 102 -15.23 6.42 -3.43
N LEU A 103 -14.63 6.56 -4.61
CA LEU A 103 -14.57 7.83 -5.33
C LEU A 103 -15.98 8.26 -5.75
N GLY A 104 -16.26 9.58 -5.75
CA GLY A 104 -17.54 10.16 -6.17
C GLY A 104 -18.72 9.95 -5.22
N ASP A 105 -18.46 9.67 -3.94
CA ASP A 105 -19.49 9.61 -2.89
C ASP A 105 -19.96 11.02 -2.47
N MET A 106 -21.26 11.18 -2.21
CA MET A 106 -21.96 12.48 -2.18
C MET A 106 -21.72 13.30 -0.90
N ASP A 107 -21.34 12.65 0.20
CA ASP A 107 -21.18 13.28 1.52
C ASP A 107 -19.77 13.87 1.74
N LYS A 108 -19.13 14.42 0.70
CA LYS A 108 -17.74 14.92 0.78
C LYS A 108 -17.70 16.42 0.96
N GLY A 109 -17.07 16.86 2.05
CA GLY A 109 -16.88 18.28 2.36
C GLY A 109 -15.66 18.94 1.71
N ASP A 110 -14.69 18.16 1.22
CA ASP A 110 -13.44 18.64 0.61
C ASP A 110 -13.36 18.18 -0.86
N PRO A 111 -13.28 19.12 -1.84
CA PRO A 111 -13.17 18.78 -3.25
C PRO A 111 -11.90 17.99 -3.62
N LYS A 112 -10.85 18.03 -2.79
CA LYS A 112 -9.59 17.29 -3.01
C LYS A 112 -9.51 15.94 -2.30
N HIS A 113 -10.51 15.58 -1.49
CA HIS A 113 -10.48 14.36 -0.68
C HIS A 113 -10.23 13.11 -1.52
N ASP A 114 -10.92 12.98 -2.65
CA ASP A 114 -10.79 11.81 -3.53
C ASP A 114 -9.42 11.73 -4.19
N THR A 115 -8.91 12.85 -4.67
CA THR A 115 -7.56 12.94 -5.22
C THR A 115 -6.51 12.60 -4.17
N ASN A 116 -6.70 13.02 -2.91
CA ASN A 116 -5.79 12.69 -1.81
C ASN A 116 -5.83 11.20 -1.46
N ILE A 117 -7.02 10.59 -1.35
CA ILE A 117 -7.18 9.14 -1.09
C ILE A 117 -6.55 8.33 -2.23
N PHE A 118 -6.77 8.74 -3.48
CA PHE A 118 -6.18 8.11 -4.65
C PHE A 118 -4.64 8.23 -4.64
N SER A 119 -4.12 9.43 -4.37
CA SER A 119 -2.67 9.69 -4.29
C SER A 119 -2.01 8.87 -3.17
N LEU A 120 -2.64 8.78 -2.00
CA LEU A 120 -2.17 7.93 -0.89
C LEU A 120 -2.16 6.45 -1.27
N ALA A 121 -3.18 5.96 -1.97
CA ALA A 121 -3.21 4.58 -2.46
C ALA A 121 -2.08 4.29 -3.46
N VAL A 122 -1.78 5.21 -4.37
CA VAL A 122 -0.65 5.12 -5.31
C VAL A 122 0.69 5.10 -4.54
N LEU A 123 0.90 6.06 -3.64
CA LEU A 123 2.16 6.21 -2.89
C LEU A 123 2.47 4.99 -2.02
N LEU A 124 1.46 4.43 -1.35
CA LEU A 124 1.64 3.34 -0.39
C LEU A 124 1.71 1.95 -1.03
N SER A 125 1.10 1.74 -2.19
CA SER A 125 0.98 0.41 -2.78
C SER A 125 2.19 -0.04 -3.60
N SER A 126 2.38 -1.36 -3.69
CA SER A 126 3.19 -2.03 -4.72
C SER A 126 2.37 -2.37 -5.96
N THR A 127 1.08 -2.61 -5.77
CA THR A 127 0.09 -2.90 -6.81
C THR A 127 -1.18 -2.10 -6.53
N LEU A 128 -1.60 -1.32 -7.52
CA LEU A 128 -2.83 -0.57 -7.50
C LEU A 128 -3.87 -1.28 -8.37
N VAL A 129 -4.97 -1.68 -7.74
CA VAL A 129 -6.12 -2.28 -8.40
C VAL A 129 -7.16 -1.18 -8.61
N TYR A 130 -7.37 -0.77 -9.86
CA TYR A 130 -8.49 0.09 -10.20
C TYR A 130 -9.71 -0.77 -10.54
N ASN A 131 -10.81 -0.58 -9.82
CA ASN A 131 -12.01 -1.40 -9.90
C ASN A 131 -13.21 -0.57 -10.39
N SER A 132 -13.61 -0.83 -11.64
CA SER A 132 -14.76 -0.19 -12.31
C SER A 132 -15.85 -1.23 -12.64
N ARG A 133 -16.99 -0.77 -13.14
CA ARG A 133 -18.10 -1.61 -13.61
C ARG A 133 -18.34 -1.41 -15.10
N GLY A 134 -18.88 -2.43 -15.76
CA GLY A 134 -19.30 -2.37 -17.15
C GLY A 134 -18.11 -2.55 -18.10
N THR A 135 -17.69 -1.48 -18.77
CA THR A 135 -16.70 -1.53 -19.86
C THR A 135 -15.65 -0.43 -19.70
N ILE A 136 -14.51 -0.59 -20.34
CA ILE A 136 -13.50 0.45 -20.52
C ILE A 136 -13.86 1.30 -21.75
N ASP A 137 -14.85 2.17 -21.60
CA ASP A 137 -15.20 3.16 -22.61
C ASP A 137 -14.46 4.49 -22.37
N ASN A 138 -14.72 5.50 -23.22
CA ASN A 138 -14.07 6.80 -23.03
C ASN A 138 -14.46 7.45 -21.70
N LYS A 139 -15.68 7.22 -21.21
CA LYS A 139 -16.13 7.78 -19.94
C LYS A 139 -15.36 7.16 -18.78
N ALA A 140 -15.17 5.84 -18.76
CA ALA A 140 -14.40 5.13 -17.75
C ALA A 140 -12.95 5.61 -17.69
N VAL A 141 -12.32 5.86 -18.84
CA VAL A 141 -10.96 6.43 -18.90
C VAL A 141 -10.93 7.90 -18.42
N MET A 142 -11.97 8.68 -18.71
CA MET A 142 -12.06 10.05 -18.19
C MET A 142 -12.39 10.10 -16.70
N GLU A 143 -13.15 9.14 -16.16
CA GLU A 143 -13.41 9.00 -14.73
C GLU A 143 -12.12 8.68 -13.92
N LEU A 144 -11.06 8.24 -14.62
CA LEU A 144 -9.70 8.16 -14.09
C LEU A 144 -8.95 9.51 -14.09
N GLN A 145 -9.65 10.65 -14.13
CA GLN A 145 -9.04 11.99 -14.06
C GLN A 145 -8.08 12.17 -12.88
N PHE A 146 -8.29 11.44 -11.77
CA PHE A 146 -7.37 11.44 -10.63
C PHE A 146 -5.93 11.06 -11.02
N ILE A 147 -5.76 10.22 -12.05
CA ILE A 147 -4.45 9.88 -12.60
C ILE A 147 -3.80 11.12 -13.21
N THR A 148 -4.57 11.97 -13.91
CA THR A 148 -4.02 13.19 -14.51
C THR A 148 -3.59 14.24 -13.48
N GLU A 149 -4.18 14.21 -12.29
CA GLU A 149 -3.85 15.10 -11.17
C GLU A 149 -2.66 14.60 -10.34
N LEU A 150 -2.17 13.37 -10.56
CA LEU A 150 -1.09 12.80 -9.76
C LEU A 150 0.21 13.61 -9.84
N SER A 151 0.51 14.22 -10.98
CA SER A 151 1.68 15.10 -11.13
C SER A 151 1.58 16.37 -10.29
N GLU A 152 0.38 16.82 -9.97
CA GLU A 152 0.14 17.96 -9.07
C GLU A 152 0.13 17.53 -7.60
N CYS A 153 -0.21 16.25 -7.34
CA CYS A 153 -0.37 15.72 -5.99
C CYS A 153 0.85 14.96 -5.47
N ILE A 154 1.84 14.66 -6.32
CA ILE A 154 3.05 13.91 -5.96
C ILE A 154 4.27 14.52 -6.64
N LYS A 155 5.27 14.89 -5.85
CA LYS A 155 6.60 15.29 -6.32
C LYS A 155 7.58 14.11 -6.26
N VAL A 156 8.45 13.97 -7.26
CA VAL A 156 9.52 12.94 -7.22
C VAL A 156 10.80 13.48 -6.61
N LYS A 157 11.14 14.74 -6.91
CA LYS A 157 12.29 15.47 -6.36
C LYS A 157 11.88 16.63 -5.47
N SER A 158 12.81 17.08 -4.62
CA SER A 158 12.60 18.23 -3.73
C SER A 158 13.02 19.58 -4.33
N SER A 159 13.82 19.58 -5.41
CA SER A 159 14.28 20.80 -6.10
C SER A 159 13.25 21.28 -7.13
N ASP A 160 12.97 22.58 -7.16
CA ASP A 160 12.06 23.24 -8.11
C ASP A 160 12.67 23.45 -9.52
N GLU A 161 13.66 22.64 -9.92
CA GLU A 161 14.10 22.66 -11.32
C GLU A 161 13.01 22.00 -12.16
N ASP A 162 12.49 22.73 -13.15
CA ASP A 162 11.42 22.38 -14.12
C ASP A 162 11.76 21.15 -15.01
N ALA A 163 12.34 20.10 -14.43
CA ALA A 163 12.49 18.82 -15.08
C ALA A 163 11.13 18.11 -15.09
N ASP A 164 10.75 17.58 -16.26
CA ASP A 164 9.63 16.66 -16.40
C ASP A 164 9.89 15.40 -15.56
N ASP A 165 9.54 15.46 -14.27
CA ASP A 165 9.69 14.41 -13.25
C ASP A 165 8.93 13.13 -13.62
N SER A 166 8.10 13.20 -14.65
CA SER A 166 7.23 12.11 -15.04
C SER A 166 7.93 10.92 -15.69
N SER A 167 9.16 11.10 -16.15
CA SER A 167 10.04 9.97 -16.52
C SER A 167 10.56 9.20 -15.29
N GLU A 168 10.58 9.81 -14.10
CA GLU A 168 10.96 9.15 -12.85
C GLU A 168 9.79 8.45 -12.15
N PHE A 169 8.53 8.84 -12.40
CA PHE A 169 7.35 8.20 -11.79
C PHE A 169 7.31 6.69 -12.03
N VAL A 170 7.70 6.25 -13.23
CA VAL A 170 7.78 4.83 -13.64
C VAL A 170 8.53 3.96 -12.62
N LYS A 171 9.55 4.50 -11.95
CA LYS A 171 10.40 3.72 -11.04
C LYS A 171 9.74 3.44 -9.69
N PHE A 172 8.71 4.20 -9.32
CA PHE A 172 8.15 4.20 -7.95
C PHE A 172 6.65 3.95 -7.91
N PHE A 173 5.98 4.12 -9.05
CA PHE A 173 4.56 3.85 -9.14
C PHE A 173 4.30 2.35 -9.06
N PRO A 174 3.17 1.97 -8.46
CA PRO A 174 2.80 0.57 -8.34
C PRO A 174 2.54 -0.05 -9.72
N SER A 175 2.61 -1.38 -9.79
CA SER A 175 1.98 -2.11 -10.90
C SER A 175 0.48 -1.79 -10.96
N PHE A 176 -0.08 -1.67 -12.16
CA PHE A 176 -1.48 -1.30 -12.33
C PHE A 176 -2.32 -2.50 -12.78
N ILE A 177 -3.45 -2.74 -12.12
CA ILE A 177 -4.41 -3.75 -12.51
C ILE A 177 -5.77 -3.10 -12.69
N TRP A 178 -6.34 -3.16 -13.90
CA TRP A 178 -7.72 -2.73 -14.14
C TRP A 178 -8.65 -3.93 -14.04
N THR A 179 -9.48 -3.94 -13.01
CA THR A 179 -10.56 -4.92 -12.81
C THR A 179 -11.89 -4.33 -13.28
N VAL A 180 -12.47 -4.96 -14.30
CA VAL A 180 -13.73 -4.54 -14.92
C VAL A 180 -14.83 -5.49 -14.47
N ARG A 181 -15.69 -5.01 -13.57
CA ARG A 181 -16.74 -5.81 -12.94
C ARG A 181 -18.01 -5.82 -13.79
N ASP A 182 -18.81 -6.87 -13.66
CA ASP A 182 -20.09 -7.01 -14.33
C ASP A 182 -19.95 -6.92 -15.89
N PHE A 183 -18.86 -7.47 -16.42
CA PHE A 183 -18.52 -7.46 -17.84
C PHE A 183 -19.41 -8.45 -18.63
N THR A 184 -19.93 -8.00 -19.77
CA THR A 184 -20.94 -8.73 -20.56
C THR A 184 -20.62 -8.82 -22.06
N LEU A 185 -19.52 -8.23 -22.51
CA LEU A 185 -19.16 -8.21 -23.92
C LEU A 185 -18.30 -9.43 -24.29
N GLU A 186 -18.32 -9.80 -25.57
CA GLU A 186 -17.30 -10.69 -26.13
C GLU A 186 -15.99 -9.90 -26.30
N LEU A 187 -14.86 -10.49 -25.91
CA LEU A 187 -13.53 -9.90 -26.09
C LEU A 187 -13.07 -10.04 -27.54
N LYS A 188 -13.65 -9.22 -28.42
CA LYS A 188 -13.31 -9.19 -29.85
C LYS A 188 -12.97 -7.80 -30.33
N ILE A 189 -11.92 -7.70 -31.14
CA ILE A 189 -11.53 -6.48 -31.85
C ILE A 189 -11.41 -6.82 -33.33
N ASN A 190 -12.22 -6.17 -34.17
CA ASN A 190 -12.31 -6.47 -35.61
C ASN A 190 -12.57 -7.98 -35.86
N ASP A 191 -13.55 -8.54 -35.17
CA ASP A 191 -13.95 -9.96 -35.21
C ASP A 191 -12.88 -10.98 -34.83
N LYS A 192 -11.76 -10.55 -34.24
CA LYS A 192 -10.72 -11.43 -33.71
C LYS A 192 -10.80 -11.48 -32.20
N ASP A 193 -10.71 -12.68 -31.64
CA ASP A 193 -10.61 -12.88 -30.20
C ASP A 193 -9.32 -12.22 -29.68
N VAL A 194 -9.46 -11.52 -28.56
CA VAL A 194 -8.36 -10.82 -27.88
C VAL A 194 -8.37 -11.14 -26.39
N THR A 195 -7.23 -10.96 -25.75
CA THR A 195 -7.08 -11.03 -24.30
C THR A 195 -7.62 -9.78 -23.61
N GLU A 196 -7.84 -9.84 -22.29
CA GLU A 196 -8.22 -8.68 -21.49
C GLU A 196 -7.14 -7.58 -21.54
N ASP A 197 -5.87 -7.96 -21.62
CA ASP A 197 -4.75 -7.01 -21.72
C ASP A 197 -4.78 -6.29 -23.08
N GLU A 198 -5.02 -7.01 -24.18
CA GLU A 198 -5.19 -6.41 -25.50
C GLU A 198 -6.43 -5.50 -25.57
N TYR A 199 -7.51 -5.86 -24.87
CA TYR A 199 -8.68 -4.99 -24.70
C TYR A 199 -8.33 -3.68 -23.98
N LEU A 200 -7.56 -3.75 -22.89
CA LEU A 200 -7.09 -2.57 -22.16
C LEU A 200 -6.20 -1.68 -23.05
N GLU A 201 -5.23 -2.26 -23.77
CA GLU A 201 -4.37 -1.51 -24.68
C GLU A 201 -5.14 -0.87 -25.84
N PHE A 202 -6.18 -1.54 -26.34
CA PHE A 202 -7.09 -0.95 -27.32
C PHE A 202 -7.83 0.26 -26.76
N ALA A 203 -8.36 0.19 -25.54
CA ALA A 203 -9.06 1.29 -24.90
C ALA A 203 -8.14 2.50 -24.61
N LEU A 204 -6.85 2.22 -24.37
CA LEU A 204 -5.82 3.23 -24.14
C LEU A 204 -5.18 3.76 -25.42
N LYS A 205 -5.58 3.30 -26.61
CA LYS A 205 -5.00 3.75 -27.88
C LYS A 205 -5.19 5.26 -28.08
N LEU A 206 -4.09 5.94 -28.38
CA LEU A 206 -4.07 7.36 -28.69
C LEU A 206 -4.62 7.64 -30.09
N LYS A 207 -5.27 8.79 -30.24
CA LYS A 207 -5.71 9.31 -31.53
C LYS A 207 -4.64 10.23 -32.12
N HIS A 208 -4.51 10.21 -33.45
CA HIS A 208 -3.67 11.16 -34.16
C HIS A 208 -4.37 12.51 -34.34
N GLY A 209 -3.58 13.58 -34.34
CA GLY A 209 -4.05 14.96 -34.51
C GLY A 209 -3.68 15.85 -33.33
N THR A 210 -3.86 17.16 -33.51
CA THR A 210 -3.54 18.20 -32.51
C THR A 210 -4.75 19.06 -32.17
N SER A 211 -5.96 18.63 -32.57
CA SER A 211 -7.18 19.32 -32.18
C SER A 211 -7.39 19.22 -30.66
N ARG A 212 -8.07 20.21 -30.09
CA ARG A 212 -8.40 20.23 -28.65
C ARG A 212 -9.09 18.95 -28.18
N SER A 213 -10.04 18.43 -28.96
CA SER A 213 -10.75 17.18 -28.64
C SER A 213 -9.85 15.94 -28.67
N VAL A 214 -8.82 15.91 -29.52
CA VAL A 214 -7.83 14.82 -29.53
C VAL A 214 -6.91 14.91 -28.32
N ILE A 215 -6.48 16.12 -27.95
CA ILE A 215 -5.65 16.35 -26.76
C ILE A 215 -6.41 15.91 -25.50
N GLU A 216 -7.65 16.38 -25.32
CA GLU A 216 -8.49 16.01 -24.16
C GLU A 216 -8.77 14.50 -24.08
N TYR A 217 -8.92 13.83 -25.24
CA TYR A 217 -9.07 12.37 -25.30
C TYR A 217 -7.76 11.63 -24.96
N ASN A 218 -6.62 12.10 -25.47
CA ASN A 218 -5.32 11.44 -25.30
C ASN A 218 -4.75 11.62 -23.89
N PHE A 219 -4.94 12.79 -23.28
CA PHE A 219 -4.27 13.16 -22.03
C PHE A 219 -4.38 12.11 -20.90
N PRO A 220 -5.57 11.64 -20.48
CA PRO A 220 -5.65 10.59 -19.45
C PRO A 220 -5.01 9.27 -19.88
N ARG A 221 -5.04 8.94 -21.17
CA ARG A 221 -4.41 7.72 -21.71
C ARG A 221 -2.89 7.83 -21.68
N GLU A 222 -2.34 8.98 -22.05
CA GLU A 222 -0.92 9.27 -21.95
C GLU A 222 -0.45 9.20 -20.50
N CYS A 223 -1.20 9.77 -19.55
CA CYS A 223 -0.88 9.66 -18.12
C CYS A 223 -0.87 8.21 -17.64
N ILE A 224 -1.92 7.42 -17.94
CA ILE A 224 -1.95 5.99 -17.59
C ILE A 224 -0.76 5.27 -18.21
N GLN A 225 -0.46 5.54 -19.49
CA GLN A 225 0.60 4.87 -20.20
C GLN A 225 1.98 5.17 -19.62
N LYS A 226 2.21 6.44 -19.25
CA LYS A 226 3.46 6.96 -18.70
C LYS A 226 3.67 6.53 -17.25
N PHE A 227 2.63 6.62 -16.42
CA PHE A 227 2.74 6.34 -14.99
C PHE A 227 2.74 4.84 -14.68
N PHE A 228 2.08 4.03 -15.51
CA PHE A 228 1.93 2.60 -15.31
C PHE A 228 2.35 1.83 -16.57
N PRO A 229 3.65 1.70 -16.86
CA PRO A 229 4.12 1.07 -18.09
C PRO A 229 3.81 -0.44 -18.13
N SER A 230 3.80 -1.10 -16.97
CA SER A 230 3.24 -2.45 -16.84
C SER A 230 1.83 -2.37 -16.29
N ARG A 231 0.87 -2.93 -17.02
CA ARG A 231 -0.53 -2.96 -16.65
C ARG A 231 -1.19 -4.27 -17.05
N LYS A 232 -2.13 -4.72 -16.21
CA LYS A 232 -2.89 -5.97 -16.37
C LYS A 232 -4.38 -5.66 -16.37
N CYS A 233 -5.17 -6.42 -17.10
CA CYS A 233 -6.62 -6.35 -17.07
C CYS A 233 -7.26 -7.68 -16.64
N PHE A 234 -8.37 -7.58 -15.91
CA PHE A 234 -9.24 -8.71 -15.60
C PHE A 234 -10.70 -8.28 -15.82
N THR A 235 -11.45 -9.06 -16.58
CA THR A 235 -12.89 -8.88 -16.73
C THR A 235 -13.63 -9.89 -15.87
N PHE A 236 -14.53 -9.42 -15.02
CA PHE A 236 -15.32 -10.26 -14.14
C PHE A 236 -16.76 -10.31 -14.63
N PRO A 237 -17.34 -11.51 -14.83
CA PRO A 237 -18.77 -11.62 -15.09
C PRO A 237 -19.57 -11.24 -13.82
N PHE A 238 -20.89 -11.23 -13.93
CA PHE A 238 -21.75 -11.09 -12.76
C PHE A 238 -21.49 -12.22 -11.76
N PRO A 239 -21.28 -11.92 -10.45
CA PRO A 239 -21.06 -12.94 -9.44
C PRO A 239 -22.31 -13.78 -9.14
N THR A 240 -23.50 -13.19 -9.28
CA THR A 240 -24.79 -13.83 -8.99
C THR A 240 -25.89 -13.07 -9.74
N ALA A 241 -27.12 -13.61 -9.73
CA ALA A 241 -28.31 -12.90 -10.19
C ALA A 241 -28.51 -11.55 -9.45
N PRO A 242 -29.05 -10.51 -10.11
CA PRO A 242 -29.18 -9.16 -9.56
C PRO A 242 -29.87 -9.08 -8.19
N GLU A 243 -30.91 -9.88 -7.98
CA GLU A 243 -31.69 -9.95 -6.74
C GLU A 243 -30.88 -10.38 -5.52
N ASN A 244 -29.76 -11.09 -5.72
CA ASN A 244 -28.92 -11.59 -4.64
C ASN A 244 -27.68 -10.71 -4.38
N MET A 245 -27.48 -9.64 -5.17
CA MET A 245 -26.26 -8.81 -5.10
C MET A 245 -26.05 -8.13 -3.74
N SER A 246 -27.12 -7.70 -3.07
CA SER A 246 -27.08 -7.11 -1.73
C SER A 246 -26.56 -8.08 -0.66
N HIS A 247 -26.63 -9.39 -0.94
CA HIS A 247 -26.28 -10.47 -0.03
C HIS A 247 -24.98 -11.17 -0.40
N LEU A 248 -24.22 -10.68 -1.39
CA LEU A 248 -23.03 -11.33 -1.94
C LEU A 248 -22.01 -11.78 -0.87
N GLY A 249 -21.84 -11.01 0.21
CA GLY A 249 -20.92 -11.36 1.31
C GLY A 249 -21.37 -12.52 2.19
N SER A 250 -22.64 -12.89 2.14
CA SER A 250 -23.25 -13.99 2.91
C SER A 250 -23.64 -15.19 2.05
N LEU A 251 -23.53 -15.09 0.72
CA LEU A 251 -23.85 -16.19 -0.19
C LEU A 251 -22.89 -17.36 0.01
N ALA A 252 -23.41 -18.58 -0.10
CA ALA A 252 -22.56 -19.76 -0.16
C ALA A 252 -21.83 -19.78 -1.51
N SER A 253 -20.68 -20.47 -1.58
CA SER A 253 -19.91 -20.53 -2.82
C SER A 253 -20.67 -21.24 -3.96
N ALA A 254 -21.65 -22.09 -3.63
CA ALA A 254 -22.52 -22.74 -4.61
C ALA A 254 -23.52 -21.77 -5.27
N ASP A 255 -23.84 -20.65 -4.61
CA ASP A 255 -24.76 -19.62 -5.11
C ASP A 255 -24.04 -18.53 -5.92
N ILE A 256 -22.72 -18.64 -6.05
CA ILE A 256 -21.88 -17.71 -6.82
C ILE A 256 -21.51 -18.40 -8.14
N SER A 257 -21.58 -17.64 -9.23
CA SER A 257 -21.15 -18.08 -10.56
C SER A 257 -19.77 -18.73 -10.52
N SER A 258 -19.68 -19.97 -11.01
CA SER A 258 -18.42 -20.70 -11.09
C SER A 258 -17.38 -19.95 -11.94
N GLU A 259 -17.83 -19.23 -12.97
CA GLU A 259 -16.94 -18.45 -13.83
C GLU A 259 -16.38 -17.24 -13.10
N PHE A 260 -17.23 -16.54 -12.33
CA PHE A 260 -16.77 -15.47 -11.46
C PHE A 260 -15.74 -15.95 -10.43
N LEU A 261 -15.96 -17.13 -9.84
CA LEU A 261 -15.02 -17.73 -8.88
C LEU A 261 -13.68 -18.10 -9.53
N LYS A 262 -13.68 -18.64 -10.75
CA LYS A 262 -12.44 -18.93 -11.51
C LYS A 262 -11.65 -17.67 -11.80
N VAL A 263 -12.30 -16.62 -12.31
CA VAL A 263 -11.63 -15.33 -12.56
C VAL A 263 -11.08 -14.74 -11.26
N THR A 264 -11.84 -14.83 -10.17
CA THR A 264 -11.41 -14.37 -8.84
C THR A 264 -10.16 -15.13 -8.36
N ASP A 265 -10.14 -16.46 -8.48
CA ASP A 265 -8.98 -17.27 -8.12
C ASP A 265 -7.76 -16.95 -8.99
N HIS A 266 -7.96 -16.79 -10.30
CA HIS A 266 -6.90 -16.38 -11.22
C HIS A 266 -6.33 -15.00 -10.85
N PHE A 267 -7.20 -14.02 -10.59
CA PHE A 267 -6.81 -12.70 -10.12
C PHE A 267 -6.00 -12.76 -8.82
N CYS A 268 -6.48 -13.50 -7.81
CA CYS A 268 -5.76 -13.63 -6.54
C CYS A 268 -4.38 -14.28 -6.73
N LYS A 269 -4.29 -15.37 -7.50
CA LYS A 269 -3.02 -16.03 -7.83
C LYS A 269 -2.05 -15.08 -8.55
N PHE A 270 -2.54 -14.32 -9.51
CA PHE A 270 -1.75 -13.33 -10.22
C PHE A 270 -1.20 -12.27 -9.25
N VAL A 271 -2.06 -11.67 -8.42
CA VAL A 271 -1.64 -10.67 -7.42
C VAL A 271 -0.61 -11.24 -6.46
N PHE A 272 -0.82 -12.45 -5.92
CA PHE A 272 0.15 -13.07 -5.01
C PHE A 272 1.50 -13.35 -5.69
N HIS A 273 1.49 -13.76 -6.96
CA HIS A 273 2.73 -14.02 -7.69
C HIS A 273 3.45 -12.73 -8.08
N ASP A 274 2.74 -11.81 -8.72
CA ASP A 274 3.33 -10.69 -9.47
C ASP A 274 3.55 -9.44 -8.61
N SER A 275 2.75 -9.22 -7.56
CA SER A 275 2.90 -8.03 -6.70
C SER A 275 4.24 -8.02 -5.96
N CYS A 276 5.10 -7.07 -6.29
CA CYS A 276 6.44 -6.95 -5.72
C CYS A 276 6.43 -6.48 -4.24
N VAL A 277 7.49 -6.81 -3.52
CA VAL A 277 7.78 -6.18 -2.22
C VAL A 277 7.95 -4.67 -2.43
N LYS A 278 7.31 -3.87 -1.56
CA LYS A 278 7.38 -2.40 -1.65
C LYS A 278 8.80 -1.91 -1.37
N ARG A 279 9.27 -0.97 -2.19
CA ARG A 279 10.60 -0.36 -2.06
C ARG A 279 10.52 1.16 -2.10
N LEU A 280 11.46 1.81 -1.41
CA LEU A 280 11.71 3.25 -1.53
C LEU A 280 12.63 3.55 -2.73
N LYS A 281 12.80 4.85 -3.07
CA LYS A 281 13.59 5.33 -4.22
C LYS A 281 15.03 4.82 -4.31
N VAL A 282 15.61 4.39 -3.19
CA VAL A 282 16.99 3.87 -3.08
C VAL A 282 17.01 2.33 -3.00
N GLY A 283 15.92 1.65 -3.36
CA GLY A 283 15.78 0.20 -3.32
C GLY A 283 15.58 -0.39 -1.92
N HIS A 284 15.59 0.45 -0.88
CA HIS A 284 15.36 0.03 0.51
C HIS A 284 14.01 -0.68 0.63
N THR A 285 14.06 -1.87 1.21
CA THR A 285 12.90 -2.74 1.39
C THR A 285 12.00 -2.18 2.47
N VAL A 286 10.74 -1.91 2.14
CA VAL A 286 9.78 -1.40 3.11
C VAL A 286 9.30 -2.56 3.98
N THR A 287 9.43 -2.40 5.30
CA THR A 287 8.81 -3.26 6.31
C THR A 287 7.48 -2.66 6.77
N GLY A 288 6.70 -3.38 7.58
CA GLY A 288 5.45 -2.82 8.12
C GLY A 288 5.70 -1.53 8.91
N ARG A 289 6.75 -1.52 9.74
CA ARG A 289 7.17 -0.32 10.49
C ARG A 289 7.44 0.88 9.58
N VAL A 290 8.23 0.68 8.53
CA VAL A 290 8.54 1.75 7.55
C VAL A 290 7.27 2.18 6.82
N LEU A 291 6.38 1.26 6.46
CA LEU A 291 5.09 1.57 5.82
C LEU A 291 4.21 2.46 6.72
N GLY A 292 4.16 2.17 8.03
CA GLY A 292 3.37 2.96 8.99
C GLY A 292 3.86 4.40 9.11
N HIS A 293 5.18 4.58 9.24
CA HIS A 293 5.77 5.91 9.28
C HIS A 293 5.62 6.64 7.94
N LEU A 294 5.74 5.93 6.82
CA LEU A 294 5.55 6.49 5.48
C LEU A 294 4.11 7.01 5.29
N ALA A 295 3.11 6.21 5.65
CA ALA A 295 1.71 6.61 5.62
C ALA A 295 1.44 7.82 6.50
N LYS A 296 1.97 7.83 7.72
CA LYS A 296 1.86 8.99 8.61
C LYS A 296 2.50 10.24 8.01
N THR A 297 3.72 10.16 7.50
CA THR A 297 4.42 11.29 6.87
C THR A 297 3.63 11.86 5.69
N TYR A 298 3.06 11.01 4.83
CA TYR A 298 2.26 11.49 3.70
C TYR A 298 0.96 12.15 4.14
N VAL A 299 0.24 11.59 5.11
CA VAL A 299 -0.96 12.22 5.67
C VAL A 299 -0.63 13.55 6.34
N ASP A 300 0.40 13.62 7.17
CA ASP A 300 0.83 14.86 7.83
C ASP A 300 1.21 15.93 6.79
N THR A 301 1.82 15.54 5.67
CA THR A 301 2.17 16.43 4.56
C THR A 301 0.92 16.99 3.88
N ILE A 302 -0.02 16.12 3.49
CA ILE A 302 -1.29 16.52 2.86
C ILE A 302 -2.12 17.41 3.79
N SER A 303 -2.18 17.05 5.07
CA SER A 303 -2.92 17.79 6.10
C SER A 303 -2.39 19.21 6.32
N SER A 304 -1.10 19.43 6.06
CA SER A 304 -0.48 20.76 6.14
C SER A 304 -0.62 21.58 4.84
N GLY A 305 -1.26 21.02 3.81
CA GLY A 305 -1.42 21.63 2.49
C GLY A 305 -0.19 21.51 1.58
N ALA A 306 0.85 20.80 2.03
CA ALA A 306 2.04 20.51 1.23
C ALA A 306 1.84 19.28 0.34
N VAL A 307 2.65 19.18 -0.72
CA VAL A 307 2.61 18.06 -1.66
C VAL A 307 3.58 16.96 -1.23
N PRO A 308 3.13 15.70 -1.05
CA PRO A 308 3.99 14.56 -0.80
C PRO A 308 5.16 14.46 -1.80
N CYS A 309 6.37 14.33 -1.29
CA CYS A 309 7.58 14.17 -2.09
C CYS A 309 8.26 12.82 -1.79
N LEU A 310 8.52 12.02 -2.82
CA LEU A 310 9.13 10.69 -2.69
C LEU A 310 10.54 10.75 -2.11
N GLU A 311 11.36 11.72 -2.52
CA GLU A 311 12.72 11.90 -2.02
C GLU A 311 12.74 12.32 -0.54
N ASN A 312 11.91 13.31 -0.17
CA ASN A 312 11.77 13.76 1.21
C ASN A 312 11.30 12.62 2.12
N ALA A 313 10.40 11.77 1.62
CA ALA A 313 9.95 10.59 2.36
C ALA A 313 11.12 9.63 2.67
N VAL A 314 12.04 9.38 1.73
CA VAL A 314 13.22 8.55 2.01
C VAL A 314 14.10 9.16 3.10
N ILE A 315 14.32 10.47 3.07
CA ILE A 315 15.13 11.18 4.08
C ILE A 315 14.46 11.13 5.46
N ALA A 316 13.14 11.35 5.50
CA ALA A 316 12.36 11.27 6.72
C ALA A 316 12.41 9.86 7.31
N MET A 317 12.20 8.82 6.49
CA MET A 317 12.26 7.43 6.94
C MET A 317 13.66 7.05 7.45
N ALA A 318 14.72 7.49 6.76
CA ALA A 318 16.10 7.26 7.21
C ALA A 318 16.35 7.90 8.58
N THR A 319 15.88 9.13 8.77
CA THR A 319 16.01 9.83 10.05
C THR A 319 15.30 9.10 11.19
N ILE A 320 14.06 8.65 10.96
CA ILE A 320 13.26 7.92 11.95
C ILE A 320 13.91 6.58 12.30
N GLU A 321 14.26 5.77 11.30
CA GLU A 321 14.84 4.46 11.53
C GLU A 321 16.23 4.54 12.16
N ASN A 322 17.09 5.49 11.75
CA ASN A 322 18.41 5.63 12.34
C ASN A 322 18.36 6.09 13.80
N LYS A 323 17.47 7.04 14.16
CA LYS A 323 17.28 7.44 15.57
C LYS A 323 16.84 6.25 16.42
N ALA A 324 15.93 5.44 15.88
CA ALA A 324 15.42 4.29 16.61
C ALA A 324 16.42 3.12 16.64
N ALA A 325 17.27 2.97 15.62
CA ALA A 325 18.39 2.05 15.60
C ALA A 325 19.43 2.40 16.68
N VAL A 326 19.74 3.69 16.89
CA VAL A 326 20.61 4.12 17.99
C VAL A 326 20.03 3.72 19.33
N LYS A 327 18.74 4.01 19.55
CA LYS A 327 18.04 3.63 20.79
C LYS A 327 18.07 2.11 21.03
N GLU A 328 17.83 1.33 19.98
CA GLU A 328 17.85 -0.13 20.04
C GLU A 328 19.24 -0.69 20.34
N GLY A 329 20.28 -0.19 19.66
CA GLY A 329 21.67 -0.55 19.94
C GLY A 329 22.07 -0.23 21.39
N LEU A 330 21.74 0.97 21.87
CA LEU A 330 21.99 1.37 23.27
C LEU A 330 21.26 0.47 24.26
N GLN A 331 20.01 0.12 23.99
CA GLN A 331 19.22 -0.75 24.86
C GLN A 331 19.82 -2.17 24.93
N VAL A 332 20.25 -2.72 23.79
CA VAL A 332 20.95 -4.02 23.73
C VAL A 332 22.20 -3.96 24.59
N TYR A 333 23.07 -2.97 24.35
CA TYR A 333 24.31 -2.79 25.13
C TYR A 333 24.05 -2.68 26.64
N GLN A 334 23.11 -1.80 27.03
CA GLN A 334 22.76 -1.58 28.44
C GLN A 334 22.21 -2.85 29.10
N SER A 335 21.32 -3.58 28.40
CA SER A 335 20.72 -4.79 28.95
C SER A 335 21.74 -5.92 29.17
N GLU A 336 22.69 -6.07 28.25
CA GLU A 336 23.73 -7.09 28.39
C GLU A 336 24.81 -6.66 29.40
N MET A 337 25.16 -5.38 29.46
CA MET A 337 26.03 -4.85 30.51
C MET A 337 25.43 -5.00 31.91
N GLU A 338 24.12 -4.87 32.05
CA GLU A 338 23.44 -5.10 33.34
C GLU A 338 23.58 -6.55 33.79
N LYS A 339 23.46 -7.52 32.87
CA LYS A 339 23.69 -8.95 33.17
C LYS A 339 25.15 -9.23 33.54
N LEU A 340 26.10 -8.55 32.90
CA LEU A 340 27.52 -8.72 33.22
C LEU A 340 27.84 -8.35 34.68
N LYS A 341 27.06 -7.44 35.30
CA LYS A 341 27.25 -7.07 36.71
C LYS A 341 27.11 -8.26 37.65
N ASP A 342 26.33 -9.27 37.30
CA ASP A 342 26.18 -10.49 38.11
C ASP A 342 27.47 -11.30 38.21
N SER A 343 28.43 -11.06 37.30
CA SER A 343 29.74 -11.72 37.28
C SER A 343 30.83 -10.92 38.00
N PHE A 344 30.53 -9.77 38.60
CA PHE A 344 31.53 -8.96 39.29
C PHE A 344 31.94 -9.52 40.67
N PRO A 345 33.20 -9.31 41.09
CA PRO A 345 34.26 -8.55 40.41
C PRO A 345 34.99 -9.34 39.31
N LEU A 346 35.40 -8.65 38.24
CA LEU A 346 36.16 -9.20 37.10
C LEU A 346 37.51 -8.49 36.93
N GLU A 347 38.49 -9.15 36.32
CA GLU A 347 39.73 -8.48 35.93
C GLU A 347 39.47 -7.48 34.79
N LEU A 348 40.25 -6.40 34.73
CA LEU A 348 40.09 -5.34 33.72
C LEU A 348 40.14 -5.88 32.28
N LYS A 349 40.97 -6.90 32.03
CA LYS A 349 41.08 -7.55 30.72
C LYS A 349 39.77 -8.23 30.31
N ASP A 350 39.10 -8.87 31.26
CA ASP A 350 37.86 -9.62 31.02
C ASP A 350 36.72 -8.63 30.77
N VAL A 351 36.61 -7.58 31.58
CA VAL A 351 35.65 -6.48 31.38
C VAL A 351 35.84 -5.80 30.02
N SER A 352 37.08 -5.56 29.60
CA SER A 352 37.37 -4.96 28.30
C SER A 352 36.95 -5.87 27.14
N SER A 353 37.20 -7.17 27.25
CA SER A 353 36.80 -8.14 26.23
C SER A 353 35.28 -8.26 26.10
N GLU A 354 34.56 -8.29 27.23
CA GLU A 354 33.10 -8.32 27.26
C GLU A 354 32.52 -7.01 26.70
N HIS A 355 33.06 -5.85 27.10
CA HIS A 355 32.67 -4.56 26.54
C HIS A 355 32.76 -4.55 25.00
N GLN A 356 33.87 -5.04 24.43
CA GLN A 356 34.04 -5.11 22.98
C GLN A 356 33.00 -6.02 22.32
N HIS A 357 32.72 -7.18 22.91
CA HIS A 357 31.69 -8.10 22.41
C HIS A 357 30.30 -7.46 22.44
N LEU A 358 29.92 -6.84 23.57
CA LEU A 358 28.62 -6.19 23.74
C LEU A 358 28.46 -4.98 22.82
N SER A 359 29.53 -4.20 22.64
CA SER A 359 29.57 -3.09 21.69
C SER A 359 29.36 -3.59 20.25
N SER A 360 30.03 -4.68 19.86
CA SER A 360 29.82 -5.30 18.54
C SER A 360 28.36 -5.76 18.35
N THR A 361 27.77 -6.37 19.38
CA THR A 361 26.38 -6.83 19.36
C THR A 361 25.40 -5.66 19.21
N ALA A 362 25.63 -4.55 19.92
CA ALA A 362 24.84 -3.32 19.78
C ALA A 362 24.96 -2.70 18.39
N THR A 363 26.17 -2.64 17.83
CA THR A 363 26.40 -2.18 16.46
C THR A 363 25.71 -3.07 15.43
N GLN A 364 25.71 -4.39 15.62
CA GLN A 364 24.95 -5.30 14.75
C GLN A 364 23.43 -5.06 14.83
N ALA A 365 22.88 -4.81 16.01
CA ALA A 365 21.48 -4.46 16.17
C ALA A 365 21.14 -3.13 15.46
N PHE A 366 22.02 -2.12 15.58
CA PHE A 366 21.91 -0.87 14.85
C PHE A 366 21.93 -1.09 13.33
N MET A 367 22.91 -1.82 12.81
CA MET A 367 23.10 -2.03 11.36
C MET A 367 21.95 -2.81 10.73
N LYS A 368 21.28 -3.71 11.48
CA LYS A 368 20.10 -4.43 11.00
C LYS A 368 18.90 -3.51 10.73
N ARG A 369 18.84 -2.37 11.41
CA ARG A 369 17.72 -1.43 11.33
C ARG A 369 18.05 -0.14 10.58
N SER A 370 19.27 0.34 10.72
CA SER A 370 19.75 1.57 10.10
C SER A 370 19.68 1.49 8.58
N PHE A 371 19.37 2.61 7.94
CA PHE A 371 19.59 2.76 6.51
C PHE A 371 19.89 4.22 6.14
N LYS A 372 20.66 4.41 5.08
CA LYS A 372 21.05 5.73 4.54
C LYS A 372 21.71 6.66 5.60
N ASP A 373 22.51 6.10 6.52
CA ASP A 373 23.40 6.87 7.40
C ASP A 373 24.75 7.13 6.71
N THR A 374 24.73 7.85 5.59
CA THR A 374 25.91 8.01 4.71
C THR A 374 27.11 8.68 5.39
N ASP A 375 26.88 9.60 6.32
CA ASP A 375 27.94 10.34 7.01
C ASP A 375 28.38 9.64 8.32
N GLY A 376 27.77 8.48 8.62
CA GLY A 376 27.96 7.72 9.86
C GLY A 376 27.56 8.51 11.10
N LYS A 377 26.65 9.49 10.97
CA LYS A 377 26.28 10.39 12.07
C LYS A 377 25.61 9.62 13.19
N TYR A 378 24.70 8.72 12.86
CA TYR A 378 23.95 7.97 13.85
C TYR A 378 24.79 6.84 14.45
N LEU A 379 25.62 6.17 13.63
CA LEU A 379 26.58 5.20 14.13
C LEU A 379 27.55 5.83 15.15
N LYS A 380 28.12 7.00 14.84
CA LYS A 380 28.97 7.74 15.79
C LYS A 380 28.22 8.12 17.08
N SER A 381 26.94 8.48 16.98
CA SER A 381 26.11 8.79 18.16
C SER A 381 25.92 7.57 19.07
N LEU A 382 25.77 6.37 18.50
CA LEU A 382 25.74 5.12 19.25
C LEU A 382 27.07 4.84 19.96
N GLU A 383 28.20 5.01 19.26
CA GLU A 383 29.54 4.70 19.79
C GLU A 383 29.98 5.68 20.91
N VAL A 384 29.60 6.95 20.81
CA VAL A 384 30.04 8.01 21.74
C VAL A 384 29.08 8.21 22.91
N GLY A 385 27.87 7.61 22.87
CA GLY A 385 26.88 7.71 23.95
C GLY A 385 26.21 9.08 24.09
N ASN A 386 26.43 10.00 23.14
CA ASN A 386 25.79 11.31 23.13
C ASN A 386 24.41 11.20 22.45
N VAL A 387 23.38 11.09 23.27
CA VAL A 387 21.99 11.35 22.88
C VAL A 387 21.70 12.80 23.23
N SER A 388 21.72 13.71 22.25
CA SER A 388 21.15 15.06 22.37
C SER A 388 19.74 15.09 21.79
#